data_AF-A0A1B7MY91-F1
#
_entry.id   AF-A0A1B7MY91-F1
#
_cell.length_a   1.000
_cell.length_b   1.000
_cell.length_c   1.000
_cell.angle_alpha   90.00
_cell.angle_beta   90.00
_cell.angle_gamma   90.00
#
_symmetry.space_group_name_H-M   'P 1'
#
loop_
_entity.id
_entity.type
_entity.pdbx_description
1 polymer ?
#
loop_
_entity_poly.entity_id
_entity_poly.type
_entity_poly.pdbx_seq_one_letter_code
_entity_poly.pdbx_strand_id
1 'polypeptide(L)'
;MRPIMLPQLRSLAIKARSMGKWADGFFRNVCMPILRILILDRVGPDPDESDWGSDGDSQGGILEALARFTDRNIVKISPSYRLELDELHFLNFSHNAGAALVHRLYTQMTTVKVLTLGPSALDRNAALAMGLLPARSGLPDLPLPALPALILFDVPRDVVRRIVLQRMSVAGSLEELFYREKEDKRVPNDWRHQAKKYHRIGSLKSFRYSDIVGRRWSELW
;
A
#
# COMPACT_ATOMS: atom_id res chain seq x y z
N MET A 1 6.44 28.57 10.11
CA MET A 1 7.39 27.56 10.62
C MET A 1 8.24 27.10 9.45
N ARG A 2 9.57 26.99 9.58
CA ARG A 2 10.43 26.46 8.50
C ARG A 2 10.35 24.93 8.52
N PRO A 3 10.28 24.25 7.36
CA PRO A 3 10.24 22.81 7.32
C PRO A 3 11.55 22.16 7.76
N ILE A 4 11.44 20.97 8.32
CA ILE A 4 12.56 20.09 8.60
C ILE A 4 12.97 19.45 7.27
N MET A 5 14.21 19.70 6.85
CA MET A 5 14.74 19.17 5.60
C MET A 5 15.47 17.85 5.87
N LEU A 6 15.05 16.78 5.19
CA LEU A 6 15.71 15.48 5.20
C LEU A 6 16.16 15.11 3.77
N PRO A 7 17.13 15.83 3.19
CA PRO A 7 17.45 15.76 1.76
C PRO A 7 18.10 14.43 1.34
N GLN A 8 18.60 13.64 2.29
CA GLN A 8 19.25 12.36 2.05
C GLN A 8 18.38 11.16 2.44
N LEU A 9 17.16 11.38 2.96
CA LEU A 9 16.30 10.30 3.41
C LEU A 9 15.64 9.61 2.23
N ARG A 10 16.14 8.42 1.87
CA ARG A 10 15.59 7.59 0.78
C ARG A 10 14.54 6.58 1.22
N SER A 11 14.56 6.19 2.49
CA SER A 11 13.68 5.17 3.03
C SER A 11 13.19 5.58 4.41
N LEU A 12 11.89 5.41 4.64
CA LEU A 12 11.25 5.74 5.91
C LEU A 12 10.37 4.58 6.36
N ALA A 13 10.68 4.04 7.53
CA ALA A 13 9.81 3.10 8.21
C ALA A 13 9.21 3.77 9.44
N ILE A 14 7.88 3.78 9.52
CA ILE A 14 7.15 4.36 10.63
C ILE A 14 6.33 3.25 11.28
N LYS A 15 6.53 3.08 12.59
CA LYS A 15 5.80 2.09 13.39
C LYS A 15 5.02 2.80 14.48
N ALA A 16 3.74 3.06 14.24
CA ALA A 16 2.91 3.82 15.18
C ALA A 16 1.40 3.58 14.99
N ARG A 17 0.71 3.21 16.08
CA ARG A 17 -0.77 3.09 16.12
C ARG A 17 -1.47 4.40 15.88
N SER A 18 -0.94 5.48 16.46
CA SER A 18 -1.49 6.83 16.40
C SER A 18 -1.20 7.57 15.10
N MET A 19 -0.58 6.94 14.10
CA MET A 19 -0.11 7.60 12.89
C MET A 19 -1.19 8.41 12.17
N GLY A 20 -2.43 7.92 12.16
CA GLY A 20 -3.56 8.64 11.58
C GLY A 20 -3.82 10.03 12.20
N LYS A 21 -3.42 10.26 13.46
CA LYS A 21 -3.63 11.52 14.18
C LYS A 21 -2.59 12.61 13.85
N TRP A 22 -1.38 12.22 13.39
CA TRP A 22 -0.27 13.17 13.22
C TRP A 22 0.41 13.12 11.85
N ALA A 23 0.13 12.11 11.01
CA ALA A 23 0.77 11.92 9.72
C ALA A 23 0.69 13.15 8.81
N ASP A 24 -0.48 13.77 8.71
CA ASP A 24 -0.66 14.97 7.89
C ASP A 24 0.24 16.12 8.36
N GLY A 25 0.32 16.35 9.67
CA GLY A 25 1.23 17.33 10.26
C GLY A 25 2.70 16.99 10.00
N PHE A 26 3.08 15.72 10.06
CA PHE A 26 4.43 15.27 9.73
C PHE A 26 4.77 15.57 8.27
N PHE A 27 3.96 15.13 7.31
CA PHE A 27 4.23 15.35 5.88
C PHE A 27 4.16 16.83 5.46
N ARG A 28 3.39 17.67 6.18
CA ARG A 28 3.40 19.13 5.98
C ARG A 28 4.69 19.81 6.44
N ASN A 29 5.31 19.30 7.50
CA ASN A 29 6.45 19.96 8.15
C ASN A 29 7.80 19.34 7.80
N VAL A 30 7.82 18.14 7.22
CA VAL A 30 9.04 17.41 6.87
C VAL A 30 9.14 17.26 5.36
N CYS A 31 10.24 17.77 4.80
CA CYS A 31 10.53 17.70 3.38
C CYS A 31 11.54 16.57 3.12
N MET A 32 11.14 15.59 2.30
CA MET A 32 11.91 14.37 2.01
C MET A 32 11.98 14.15 0.48
N PRO A 33 12.74 15.00 -0.24
CA PRO A 33 12.64 15.10 -1.71
C PRO A 33 13.12 13.86 -2.46
N ILE A 34 13.88 12.98 -1.81
CA ILE A 34 14.39 11.74 -2.42
C ILE A 34 13.82 10.47 -1.78
N LEU A 35 12.75 10.58 -1.00
CA LEU A 35 12.10 9.43 -0.39
C LEU A 35 11.51 8.53 -1.47
N ARG A 36 11.95 7.27 -1.52
CA ARG A 36 11.50 6.26 -2.48
C ARG A 36 10.77 5.08 -1.83
N ILE A 37 11.08 4.79 -0.57
CA ILE A 37 10.53 3.62 0.14
C ILE A 37 9.78 4.10 1.38
N LEU A 38 8.51 3.74 1.50
CA LEU A 38 7.70 4.03 2.68
C LEU A 38 7.10 2.75 3.26
N ILE A 39 7.35 2.52 4.55
CA ILE A 39 6.81 1.40 5.31
C ILE A 39 5.98 1.96 6.45
N LEU A 40 4.70 1.58 6.49
CA LEU A 40 3.75 1.95 7.52
C LEU A 40 3.36 0.70 8.31
N ASP A 41 3.84 0.61 9.55
CA ASP A 41 3.62 -0.53 10.44
C ASP A 41 2.75 -0.16 11.64
N ARG A 42 1.86 -1.09 12.03
CA ARG A 42 0.97 -1.03 13.20
C ARG A 42 0.06 0.20 13.21
N VAL A 43 -0.54 0.56 12.09
CA VAL A 43 -1.51 1.66 12.05
C VAL A 43 -2.89 1.15 12.45
N GLY A 44 -3.58 1.88 13.33
CA GLY A 44 -4.93 1.54 13.80
C GLY A 44 -4.99 0.91 15.19
N PRO A 45 -6.21 0.55 15.66
CA PRO A 45 -6.45 0.03 17.00
C PRO A 45 -5.95 -1.41 17.13
N ASP A 46 -5.72 -1.85 18.36
CA ASP A 46 -5.35 -3.24 18.63
C ASP A 46 -6.53 -4.15 18.29
N PRO A 47 -6.36 -5.23 17.50
CA PRO A 47 -7.43 -6.21 17.30
C PRO A 47 -7.90 -6.88 18.60
N ASP A 48 -7.07 -6.88 19.66
CA ASP A 48 -7.40 -7.43 20.98
C ASP A 48 -8.09 -6.40 21.91
N GLU A 49 -8.13 -5.12 21.55
CA GLU A 49 -8.88 -4.10 22.29
C GLU A 49 -10.27 -3.97 21.67
N SER A 50 -11.16 -4.87 22.08
CA SER A 50 -12.59 -4.84 21.78
C SER A 50 -13.31 -3.71 22.53
N ASP A 51 -12.78 -2.48 22.47
CA ASP A 51 -13.41 -1.35 23.13
C ASP A 51 -14.28 -0.58 22.13
N TRP A 52 -15.57 -0.85 22.25
CA TRP A 52 -16.65 -0.16 21.59
C TRP A 52 -16.70 1.29 22.06
N GLY A 53 -15.96 2.17 21.39
CA GLY A 53 -16.11 3.62 21.59
C GLY A 53 -14.82 4.42 21.52
N SER A 54 -14.20 4.51 20.35
CA SER A 54 -13.27 5.62 20.12
C SER A 54 -13.30 6.05 18.66
N ASP A 55 -13.82 7.26 18.46
CA ASP A 55 -14.00 8.03 17.24
C ASP A 55 -13.32 7.48 15.98
N GLY A 56 -14.17 7.01 15.06
CA GLY A 56 -13.85 6.36 13.80
C GLY A 56 -13.13 7.22 12.75
N ASP A 57 -12.75 8.45 13.08
CA ASP A 57 -12.30 9.46 12.10
C ASP A 57 -10.78 9.50 11.89
N SER A 58 -9.98 9.03 12.86
CA SER A 58 -8.52 9.21 12.80
C SER A 58 -7.78 8.29 11.82
N GLN A 59 -8.39 7.17 11.38
CA GLN A 59 -7.69 6.16 10.58
C GLN A 59 -7.66 6.47 9.07
N GLY A 60 -8.56 7.34 8.58
CA GLY A 60 -8.44 7.91 7.23
C GLY A 60 -7.23 8.83 7.08
N GLY A 61 -6.78 9.45 8.18
CA GLY A 61 -5.81 10.55 8.16
C GLY A 61 -4.48 10.25 7.47
N ILE A 62 -3.94 9.04 7.60
CA ILE A 62 -2.69 8.68 6.91
C ILE A 62 -2.90 8.49 5.40
N LEU A 63 -3.98 7.82 4.96
CA LEU A 63 -4.26 7.63 3.54
C LEU A 63 -4.67 8.94 2.88
N GLU A 64 -5.36 9.82 3.60
CA GLU A 64 -5.67 11.19 3.17
C GLU A 64 -4.41 12.05 3.03
N ALA A 65 -3.51 11.98 4.02
CA ALA A 65 -2.22 12.65 3.94
C ALA A 65 -1.44 12.15 2.72
N LEU A 66 -1.30 10.84 2.55
CA LEU A 66 -0.61 10.29 1.38
C LEU A 66 -1.26 10.78 0.08
N ALA A 67 -2.59 10.71 -0.05
CA ALA A 67 -3.28 11.15 -1.26
C ALA A 67 -3.01 12.63 -1.56
N ARG A 68 -3.02 13.49 -0.53
CA ARG A 68 -2.69 14.92 -0.68
C ARG A 68 -1.26 15.13 -1.17
N PHE A 69 -0.29 14.42 -0.60
CA PHE A 69 1.13 14.58 -0.93
C PHE A 69 1.59 13.83 -2.19
N THR A 70 0.76 12.96 -2.73
CA THR A 70 0.95 12.36 -4.07
C THR A 70 0.22 13.12 -5.18
N ASP A 71 -0.69 14.04 -4.84
CA ASP A 71 -1.46 14.80 -5.82
C ASP A 71 -0.59 15.83 -6.57
N ARG A 72 -0.41 15.59 -7.88
CA ARG A 72 0.36 16.47 -8.76
C ARG A 72 -0.22 17.88 -8.88
N ASN A 73 -1.53 18.05 -8.76
CA ASN A 73 -2.19 19.34 -8.93
C ASN A 73 -2.11 20.19 -7.67
N ILE A 74 -2.20 19.57 -6.49
CA ILE A 74 -2.10 20.27 -5.20
C ILE A 74 -0.64 20.66 -4.92
N VAL A 75 0.32 19.78 -5.24
CA VAL A 75 1.72 19.97 -4.85
C VAL A 75 2.51 20.87 -5.84
N LYS A 76 1.87 21.37 -6.92
CA LYS A 76 2.46 22.40 -7.81
C LYS A 76 2.95 23.65 -7.06
N ILE A 77 2.34 23.95 -5.90
CA ILE A 77 2.67 25.11 -5.08
C ILE A 77 3.95 24.87 -4.25
N SER A 78 4.32 23.61 -3.98
CA SER A 78 5.52 23.26 -3.19
C SER A 78 6.05 21.88 -3.59
N PRO A 79 6.68 21.75 -4.78
CA PRO A 79 7.12 20.46 -5.35
C PRO A 79 8.06 19.67 -4.44
N SER A 80 8.76 20.34 -3.52
CA SER A 80 9.66 19.73 -2.54
C SER A 80 9.00 18.71 -1.59
N TYR A 81 7.67 18.78 -1.39
CA TYR A 81 6.93 17.87 -0.53
C TYR A 81 6.25 16.72 -1.28
N ARG A 82 6.45 16.64 -2.60
CA ARG A 82 5.79 15.61 -3.40
C ARG A 82 6.37 14.25 -3.07
N LEU A 83 5.50 13.31 -2.71
CA LEU A 83 5.88 11.93 -2.51
C LEU A 83 5.86 11.19 -3.84
N GLU A 84 7.04 10.75 -4.28
CA GLU A 84 7.22 9.89 -5.46
C GLU A 84 7.91 8.59 -5.03
N LEU A 85 7.10 7.65 -4.55
CA LEU A 85 7.56 6.37 -4.01
C LEU A 85 7.78 5.35 -5.13
N ASP A 86 8.86 4.57 -5.02
CA ASP A 86 9.06 3.32 -5.75
C ASP A 86 8.44 2.14 -4.99
N GLU A 87 8.43 2.18 -3.66
CA GLU A 87 7.91 1.09 -2.82
C GLU A 87 7.01 1.60 -1.69
N LEU A 88 5.88 0.92 -1.49
CA LEU A 88 4.92 1.20 -0.44
C LEU A 88 4.50 -0.09 0.26
N HIS A 89 4.66 -0.12 1.58
CA HIS A 89 4.35 -1.29 2.39
C HIS A 89 3.42 -0.93 3.55
N PHE A 90 2.24 -1.56 3.56
CA PHE A 90 1.28 -1.47 4.65
C PHE A 90 1.38 -2.74 5.49
N LEU A 91 1.83 -2.63 6.75
CA LEU A 91 2.06 -3.76 7.65
C LEU A 91 1.22 -3.61 8.90
N ASN A 92 0.51 -4.68 9.32
CA ASN A 92 -0.39 -4.61 10.48
C ASN A 92 -1.26 -3.33 10.40
N PHE A 93 -1.80 -3.06 9.21
CA PHE A 93 -2.32 -1.75 8.83
C PHE A 93 -3.85 -1.81 8.76
N SER A 94 -4.50 -1.15 9.70
CA SER A 94 -5.96 -0.95 9.70
C SER A 94 -6.30 0.46 9.22
N HIS A 95 -7.36 0.57 8.41
CA HIS A 95 -7.88 1.84 7.93
C HIS A 95 -9.40 1.81 7.82
N ASN A 96 -10.03 3.00 7.89
CA ASN A 96 -11.44 3.21 7.59
C ASN A 96 -11.68 3.99 6.28
N ALA A 97 -10.63 4.18 5.46
CA ALA A 97 -10.75 4.90 4.20
C ALA A 97 -11.80 4.28 3.26
N GLY A 98 -12.67 5.13 2.72
CA GLY A 98 -13.61 4.74 1.67
C GLY A 98 -12.91 4.39 0.36
N ALA A 99 -13.55 3.56 -0.46
CA ALA A 99 -12.99 3.05 -1.72
C ALA A 99 -12.53 4.16 -2.68
N ALA A 100 -13.23 5.30 -2.72
CA ALA A 100 -12.86 6.44 -3.56
C ALA A 100 -11.51 7.06 -3.17
N LEU A 101 -11.21 7.13 -1.87
CA LEU A 101 -9.92 7.63 -1.37
C LEU A 101 -8.78 6.68 -1.75
N VAL A 102 -8.97 5.38 -1.55
CA VAL A 102 -7.97 4.35 -1.90
C VAL A 102 -7.68 4.35 -3.40
N HIS A 103 -8.73 4.37 -4.23
CA HIS A 103 -8.56 4.43 -5.68
C HIS A 103 -7.82 5.70 -6.11
N ARG A 104 -8.22 6.87 -5.58
CA ARG A 104 -7.54 8.14 -5.87
C ARG A 104 -6.05 8.09 -5.51
N LEU A 105 -5.72 7.58 -4.33
CA LEU A 105 -4.35 7.40 -3.87
C LEU A 105 -3.52 6.59 -4.89
N TYR A 106 -4.05 5.44 -5.30
CA TYR A 106 -3.36 4.56 -6.25
C TYR A 106 -3.29 5.12 -7.68
N THR A 107 -4.25 5.93 -8.12
CA THR A 107 -4.14 6.68 -9.38
C THR A 107 -3.03 7.74 -9.31
N GLN A 108 -2.84 8.37 -8.15
CA GLN A 108 -1.82 9.41 -7.95
C GLN A 108 -0.40 8.83 -7.79
N MET A 109 -0.27 7.63 -7.23
CA MET A 109 1.00 6.92 -6.98
C MET A 109 1.59 6.25 -8.24
N THR A 110 1.76 7.03 -9.31
CA THR A 110 2.14 6.51 -10.64
C THR A 110 3.51 5.84 -10.70
N THR A 111 4.40 6.10 -9.73
CA THR A 111 5.79 5.61 -9.71
C THR A 111 5.97 4.33 -8.90
N VAL A 112 4.97 3.92 -8.12
CA VAL A 112 5.11 2.76 -7.23
C VAL A 112 5.23 1.49 -8.05
N LYS A 113 6.34 0.78 -7.81
CA LYS A 113 6.68 -0.48 -8.45
C LYS A 113 6.43 -1.69 -7.56
N VAL A 114 6.45 -1.49 -6.25
CA VAL A 114 6.22 -2.55 -5.26
C VAL A 114 5.17 -2.11 -4.26
N LEU A 115 4.08 -2.86 -4.18
CA LEU A 115 3.04 -2.68 -3.18
C LEU A 115 2.98 -3.92 -2.29
N THR A 116 3.01 -3.70 -0.98
CA THR A 116 2.76 -4.77 -0.01
C THR A 116 1.55 -4.48 0.86
N LEU A 117 0.62 -5.43 0.88
CA LEU A 117 -0.47 -5.52 1.85
C LEU A 117 -0.12 -6.64 2.83
N GLY A 118 0.55 -6.27 3.92
CA GLY A 118 1.13 -7.16 4.92
C GLY A 118 0.11 -7.84 5.83
N PRO A 119 0.55 -8.79 6.67
CA PRO A 119 -0.36 -9.60 7.49
C PRO A 119 -1.07 -8.81 8.58
N SER A 120 -2.07 -9.45 9.19
CA SER A 120 -2.85 -8.97 10.34
C SER A 120 -3.75 -7.78 10.02
N ALA A 121 -4.28 -7.76 8.79
CA ALA A 121 -5.14 -6.68 8.29
C ALA A 121 -6.36 -7.21 7.50
N LEU A 122 -6.81 -8.44 7.77
CA LEU A 122 -8.01 -9.14 7.23
C LEU A 122 -8.81 -8.38 6.14
N ASP A 123 -10.03 -7.92 6.46
CA ASP A 123 -10.96 -7.30 5.49
C ASP A 123 -10.46 -5.93 5.00
N ARG A 124 -9.53 -5.31 5.74
CA ARG A 124 -8.93 -4.02 5.38
C ARG A 124 -7.99 -4.18 4.18
N ASN A 125 -7.20 -5.25 4.14
CA ASN A 125 -6.40 -5.59 2.96
C ASN A 125 -7.26 -5.90 1.74
N ALA A 126 -8.45 -6.49 1.92
CA ALA A 126 -9.39 -6.67 0.81
C ALA A 126 -9.84 -5.31 0.25
N ALA A 127 -10.15 -4.34 1.11
CA ALA A 127 -10.53 -2.99 0.68
C ALA A 127 -9.38 -2.25 -0.03
N LEU A 128 -8.14 -2.35 0.48
CA LEU A 128 -6.94 -1.82 -0.21
C LEU A 128 -6.76 -2.49 -1.57
N ALA A 129 -6.78 -3.83 -1.61
CA ALA A 129 -6.59 -4.60 -2.84
C ALA A 129 -7.65 -4.26 -3.91
N MET A 130 -8.91 -4.10 -3.51
CA MET A 130 -9.99 -3.68 -4.42
C MET A 130 -9.76 -2.30 -5.03
N GLY A 131 -9.00 -1.42 -4.38
CA GLY A 131 -8.60 -0.13 -4.93
C GLY A 131 -7.64 -0.23 -6.13
N LEU A 132 -7.04 -1.39 -6.39
CA LEU A 132 -6.21 -1.66 -7.58
C LEU A 132 -7.05 -1.94 -8.83
N LEU A 133 -8.36 -2.08 -8.69
CA LEU A 133 -9.28 -2.30 -9.79
C LEU A 133 -9.76 -0.95 -10.34
N PRO A 134 -10.00 -0.84 -11.66
CA PRO A 134 -10.62 0.34 -12.25
C PRO A 134 -11.96 0.68 -11.57
N ALA A 135 -12.24 1.97 -11.38
CA ALA A 135 -13.50 2.45 -10.85
C ALA A 135 -14.68 2.05 -11.75
N ARG A 136 -15.81 1.65 -11.15
CA ARG A 136 -17.05 1.29 -11.86
C ARG A 136 -17.65 2.47 -12.65
N SER A 137 -17.24 3.70 -12.37
CA SER A 137 -17.81 4.94 -12.92
C SER A 137 -17.17 5.43 -14.23
N GLY A 138 -16.52 4.55 -14.99
CA GLY A 138 -16.12 4.87 -16.38
C GLY A 138 -14.89 5.77 -16.55
N LEU A 139 -14.12 6.03 -15.48
CA LEU A 139 -12.77 6.61 -15.62
C LEU A 139 -11.77 5.46 -15.85
N PRO A 140 -11.02 5.48 -16.98
CA PRO A 140 -10.24 4.33 -17.43
C PRO A 140 -8.85 4.21 -16.80
N ASP A 141 -8.46 5.15 -15.93
CA ASP A 141 -7.09 5.18 -15.42
C ASP A 141 -6.84 4.01 -14.47
N LEU A 142 -6.02 3.06 -14.93
CA LEU A 142 -5.59 1.94 -14.13
C LEU A 142 -4.79 2.45 -12.92
N PRO A 143 -5.22 2.13 -11.68
CA PRO A 143 -4.45 2.47 -10.49
C PRO A 143 -3.11 1.73 -10.47
N LEU A 144 -2.04 2.40 -10.05
CA LEU A 144 -0.66 1.89 -10.07
C LEU A 144 -0.27 1.25 -11.42
N PRO A 145 -0.25 2.02 -12.52
CA PRO A 145 0.00 1.47 -13.85
C PRO A 145 1.41 0.84 -13.95
N ALA A 146 2.40 1.38 -13.23
CA ALA A 146 3.79 0.93 -13.24
C ALA A 146 4.14 -0.15 -12.20
N LEU A 147 3.18 -0.90 -11.67
CA LEU A 147 3.38 -1.92 -10.62
C LEU A 147 3.79 -3.30 -11.19
N PRO A 148 5.08 -3.69 -11.21
CA PRO A 148 5.51 -5.05 -11.55
C PRO A 148 5.33 -6.04 -10.40
N ALA A 149 5.40 -5.62 -9.14
CA ALA A 149 5.46 -6.54 -8.00
C ALA A 149 4.36 -6.26 -6.96
N LEU A 150 3.63 -7.32 -6.58
CA LEU A 150 2.55 -7.25 -5.60
C LEU A 150 2.71 -8.35 -4.55
N ILE A 151 2.67 -7.96 -3.27
CA ILE A 151 2.80 -8.86 -2.13
C ILE A 151 1.52 -8.78 -1.30
N LEU A 152 0.77 -9.88 -1.22
CA LEU A 152 -0.57 -9.93 -0.64
C LEU A 152 -0.67 -10.93 0.51
N PHE A 153 -1.06 -10.42 1.67
CA PHE A 153 -1.50 -11.19 2.82
C PHE A 153 -2.97 -10.90 3.11
N ASP A 154 -3.67 -11.90 3.63
CA ASP A 154 -5.05 -11.80 4.12
C ASP A 154 -6.11 -11.34 3.10
N VAL A 155 -5.75 -11.18 1.82
CA VAL A 155 -6.66 -10.85 0.72
C VAL A 155 -7.42 -12.10 0.22
N PRO A 156 -8.76 -12.02 0.06
CA PRO A 156 -9.56 -13.08 -0.54
C PRO A 156 -9.10 -13.49 -1.95
N ARG A 157 -9.16 -14.78 -2.26
CA ARG A 157 -8.63 -15.34 -3.52
C ARG A 157 -9.37 -14.83 -4.75
N ASP A 158 -10.67 -14.58 -4.65
CA ASP A 158 -11.49 -13.98 -5.70
C ASP A 158 -11.05 -12.53 -6.02
N VAL A 159 -10.71 -11.75 -4.99
CA VAL A 159 -10.16 -10.40 -5.15
C VAL A 159 -8.80 -10.45 -5.84
N VAL A 160 -7.89 -11.35 -5.41
CA VAL A 160 -6.58 -11.54 -6.07
C VAL A 160 -6.76 -11.94 -7.53
N ARG A 161 -7.62 -12.93 -7.80
CA ARG A 161 -7.96 -13.37 -9.16
C ARG A 161 -8.40 -12.19 -10.02
N ARG A 162 -9.32 -11.37 -9.51
CA ARG A 162 -9.86 -10.22 -10.24
C ARG A 162 -8.77 -9.18 -10.55
N ILE A 163 -7.90 -8.87 -9.60
CA ILE A 163 -6.80 -7.91 -9.80
C ILE A 163 -5.85 -8.39 -10.89
N VAL A 164 -5.42 -9.66 -10.81
CA VAL A 164 -4.47 -10.22 -11.76
C VAL A 164 -5.07 -10.24 -13.18
N LEU A 165 -6.29 -10.76 -13.34
CA LEU A 165 -6.94 -10.83 -14.65
C LEU A 165 -7.22 -9.44 -15.23
N GLN A 166 -7.68 -8.49 -14.40
CA GLN A 166 -7.95 -7.13 -14.86
C GLN A 166 -6.66 -6.42 -15.27
N ARG A 167 -5.58 -6.58 -14.48
CA ARG A 167 -4.29 -5.96 -14.78
C ARG A 167 -3.70 -6.54 -16.08
N MET A 168 -3.74 -7.86 -16.26
CA MET A 168 -3.37 -8.50 -17.52
C MET A 168 -4.05 -7.88 -18.73
N SER A 169 -5.35 -7.62 -18.62
CA SER A 169 -6.16 -7.07 -19.70
C SER A 169 -5.85 -5.59 -20.01
N VAL A 170 -5.29 -4.84 -19.07
CA VAL A 170 -5.19 -3.36 -19.17
C VAL A 170 -3.76 -2.83 -19.16
N ALA A 171 -2.85 -3.41 -18.39
CA ALA A 171 -1.44 -2.97 -18.28
C ALA A 171 -0.41 -4.11 -18.31
N GLY A 172 -0.83 -5.31 -18.69
CA GLY A 172 0.04 -6.48 -18.79
C GLY A 172 0.28 -7.20 -17.46
N SER A 173 1.17 -8.19 -17.51
CA SER A 173 1.47 -9.08 -16.39
C SER A 173 2.20 -8.39 -15.25
N LEU A 174 1.87 -8.80 -14.03
CA LEU A 174 2.80 -8.67 -12.91
C LEU A 174 4.05 -9.49 -13.22
N GLU A 175 5.21 -8.93 -12.89
CA GLU A 175 6.47 -9.66 -12.95
C GLU A 175 6.56 -10.62 -11.77
N GLU A 176 6.18 -10.17 -10.58
CA GLU A 176 6.23 -10.98 -9.37
C GLU A 176 4.95 -10.83 -8.54
N LEU A 177 4.36 -11.97 -8.17
CA LEU A 177 3.21 -12.02 -7.29
C LEU A 177 3.50 -12.95 -6.11
N PHE A 178 3.50 -12.39 -4.91
CA PHE A 178 3.59 -13.13 -3.66
C PHE A 178 2.22 -13.17 -3.00
N TYR A 179 1.70 -14.37 -2.75
CA TYR A 179 0.37 -14.52 -2.17
C TYR A 179 0.32 -15.56 -1.06
N ARG A 180 -0.21 -15.16 0.10
CA ARG A 180 -0.63 -16.10 1.15
C ARG A 180 -2.03 -16.59 0.85
N GLU A 181 -2.12 -17.75 0.22
CA GLU A 181 -3.39 -18.39 -0.09
C GLU A 181 -4.23 -18.63 1.17
N LYS A 182 -5.42 -18.04 1.21
CA LYS A 182 -6.51 -18.54 2.05
C LYS A 182 -7.15 -19.74 1.34
N GLU A 183 -7.45 -20.80 2.06
CA GLU A 183 -8.05 -22.01 1.52
C GLU A 183 -9.52 -21.77 1.11
N ASP A 184 -9.73 -21.05 0.01
CA ASP A 184 -11.00 -21.06 -0.70
C ASP A 184 -10.81 -21.83 -2.02
N LYS A 185 -11.26 -23.09 -2.02
CA LYS A 185 -11.17 -23.99 -3.17
C LYS A 185 -12.24 -23.71 -4.22
N ARG A 186 -13.23 -22.85 -3.94
CA ARG A 186 -14.33 -22.52 -4.88
C ARG A 186 -13.88 -21.58 -5.99
N VAL A 187 -12.88 -20.75 -5.73
CA VAL A 187 -12.34 -19.80 -6.73
C VAL A 187 -11.34 -20.52 -7.64
N PRO A 188 -11.42 -20.41 -8.98
CA PRO A 188 -10.42 -21.00 -9.88
C PRO A 188 -8.98 -20.50 -9.68
N ASN A 189 -8.01 -21.27 -10.17
CA ASN A 189 -6.56 -20.95 -10.11
C ASN A 189 -5.99 -20.48 -11.46
N ASP A 190 -6.86 -20.13 -12.38
CA ASP A 190 -6.58 -19.66 -13.75
C ASP A 190 -5.78 -18.34 -13.83
N TRP A 191 -5.59 -17.66 -12.71
CA TRP A 191 -4.87 -16.40 -12.66
C TRP A 191 -3.39 -16.55 -12.27
N ARG A 192 -2.97 -17.66 -11.64
CA ARG A 192 -1.61 -17.77 -11.07
C ARG A 192 -0.50 -17.66 -12.11
N HIS A 193 -0.72 -18.27 -13.28
CA HIS A 193 0.22 -18.30 -14.40
C HIS A 193 0.23 -17.02 -15.23
N GLN A 194 -0.62 -16.05 -14.87
CA GLN A 194 -0.68 -14.75 -15.54
C GLN A 194 0.39 -13.78 -15.00
N ALA A 195 0.90 -14.01 -13.79
CA ALA A 195 2.13 -13.37 -13.32
C ALA A 195 3.35 -14.13 -13.85
N LYS A 196 4.43 -13.43 -14.22
CA LYS A 196 5.65 -14.09 -14.73
C LYS A 196 6.27 -15.00 -13.68
N LYS A 197 6.29 -14.57 -12.41
CA LYS A 197 6.71 -15.37 -11.26
C LYS A 197 5.64 -15.35 -10.17
N TYR A 198 5.19 -16.53 -9.77
CA TYR A 198 4.25 -16.71 -8.67
C TYR A 198 4.93 -17.36 -7.47
N HIS A 199 4.79 -16.74 -6.30
CA HIS A 199 5.36 -17.21 -5.04
C HIS A 199 4.25 -17.41 -4.01
N ARG A 200 4.00 -18.68 -3.66
CA ARG A 200 3.08 -19.03 -2.58
C ARG A 200 3.75 -18.79 -1.22
N ILE A 201 3.10 -18.03 -0.34
CA ILE A 201 3.58 -17.79 1.03
C ILE A 201 3.02 -18.88 1.95
N GLY A 202 3.85 -19.83 2.35
CA GLY A 202 3.45 -21.01 3.13
C GLY A 202 3.24 -20.76 4.63
N SER A 203 3.98 -19.81 5.23
CA SER A 203 3.79 -19.44 6.65
C SER A 203 4.24 -18.01 6.93
N LEU A 204 3.74 -17.42 8.02
CA LEU A 204 4.27 -16.15 8.54
C LEU A 204 5.70 -16.30 9.10
N LYS A 205 6.10 -17.51 9.52
CA LYS A 205 7.45 -17.79 10.07
C LYS A 205 8.52 -17.87 8.98
N SER A 206 8.19 -18.40 7.80
CA SER A 206 9.05 -18.41 6.61
C SER A 206 9.23 -17.02 5.99
N PHE A 207 8.35 -16.10 6.36
CA PHE A 207 8.37 -14.69 5.98
C PHE A 207 8.53 -13.86 7.26
N ARG A 208 9.67 -13.96 7.96
CA ARG A 208 10.07 -12.87 8.84
C ARG A 208 10.19 -11.65 7.93
N TYR A 209 9.16 -10.81 7.93
CA TYR A 209 9.05 -9.69 6.99
C TYR A 209 10.16 -8.63 7.21
N SER A 210 10.77 -8.65 8.41
CA SER A 210 12.07 -8.04 8.70
C SER A 210 13.17 -8.45 7.74
N ASP A 211 13.06 -9.60 7.07
CA ASP A 211 14.06 -10.15 6.16
C ASP A 211 13.75 -9.75 4.71
N ILE A 212 12.52 -9.41 4.33
CA ILE A 212 12.20 -8.88 2.99
C ILE A 212 12.59 -7.41 2.93
N VAL A 213 12.20 -6.68 3.97
CA VAL A 213 12.68 -5.32 4.19
C VAL A 213 14.19 -5.39 4.45
N GLY A 214 14.66 -6.19 5.42
CA GLY A 214 16.08 -6.27 5.78
C GLY A 214 17.03 -6.71 4.65
N ARG A 215 16.65 -7.68 3.80
CA ARG A 215 17.48 -8.09 2.63
C ARG A 215 17.55 -7.00 1.57
N ARG A 216 16.49 -6.22 1.35
CA ARG A 216 16.55 -5.04 0.47
C ARG A 216 17.38 -3.91 1.06
N TRP A 217 17.39 -3.76 2.38
CA TRP A 217 18.24 -2.77 3.05
C TRP A 217 19.73 -3.14 3.00
N SER A 218 20.09 -4.43 2.91
CA SER A 218 21.50 -4.86 2.72
C SER A 218 22.04 -4.67 1.31
N GLU A 219 21.18 -4.45 0.31
CA GLU A 219 21.59 -4.22 -1.09
C GLU A 219 21.62 -2.72 -1.46
N LEU A 220 21.28 -1.84 -0.52
CA LEU A 220 21.25 -0.38 -0.70
C LEU A 220 22.48 0.34 -0.09
N TRP A 221 23.54 -0.41 0.24
CA TRP A 221 24.84 0.09 0.71
C TRP A 221 25.98 -0.45 -0.15
#